data_AF-A0A7K7LKA7-F1
#
_entry.id   AF-A0A7K7LKA7-F1
#
_cell.length_a   1.000
_cell.length_b   1.000
_cell.length_c   1.000
_cell.angle_alpha   90.00
_cell.angle_beta   90.00
_cell.angle_gamma   90.00
#
_symmetry.space_group_name_H-M   'P 1'
#
loop_
_entity.id
_entity.type
_entity.pdbx_description
1 polymer ?
#
loop_
_entity_poly.entity_id
_entity_poly.type
_entity_poly.pdbx_seq_one_letter_code
_entity_poly.pdbx_strand_id
1 'polypeptide(L)'
;MLLRSTPSPSCTHATAVQDGPTGKAAPEKSHSKPVRDRCVSKTKGYLEVVKRTEAVVVDMGTGYFKCGFAGEPWPSRIVSSVGNHPQETQGEPEETFIGRVLQDTCVPLNLISPLTHGVVVDWQSVQDILEYIFQTEMQIWPEDHAVLLSVPPLCSMADKKKYTEMMFEGFHVPAVHLAYQSQLSMYSYGKTSGLVVESGHGASHVVPIYEGYVLRSITGSVDYAGLDITNYLMQLLNESGYTFTEYQRNIIEDLKERCCYTSLDLTQDLNLPLKKQQADYELPDGHLVTVGKERFLCAEALFKPSLLGSQQPGLPQLTLGCLEKCDADINKKLVRNVLLCGGSTMMEGFPDRFQSELSRMWPSDNVLITASPQRKSSVWVGGSILASLHSFQKLWVYRKEYEEWGPSCIFKKC
;
A
#
# COMPACT_ATOMS: atom_id res chain seq x y z
N MET A 1 31.82 -31.25 -9.26
CA MET A 1 32.46 -32.37 -8.55
C MET A 1 32.06 -32.27 -7.08
N LEU A 2 31.24 -33.23 -6.63
CA LEU A 2 30.92 -33.65 -5.25
C LEU A 2 30.35 -32.65 -4.21
N LEU A 3 29.04 -32.83 -4.00
CA LEU A 3 28.28 -32.63 -2.76
C LEU A 3 28.97 -33.25 -1.54
N ARG A 4 28.85 -32.62 -0.36
CA ARG A 4 28.65 -33.34 0.92
C ARG A 4 27.77 -32.54 1.86
N SER A 5 26.86 -33.29 2.48
CA SER A 5 25.70 -32.90 3.24
C SER A 5 25.78 -33.50 4.66
N THR A 6 25.12 -32.83 5.61
CA THR A 6 24.56 -33.33 6.91
C THR A 6 25.52 -33.72 8.06
N PRO A 7 25.04 -33.91 9.32
CA PRO A 7 23.71 -33.62 9.92
C PRO A 7 23.74 -32.94 11.31
N SER A 8 22.54 -32.58 11.76
CA SER A 8 22.10 -32.24 13.14
C SER A 8 22.19 -33.43 14.12
N PRO A 9 22.16 -33.19 15.46
CA PRO A 9 21.87 -34.24 16.43
C PRO A 9 20.48 -34.07 17.10
N SER A 10 19.86 -35.22 17.32
CA SER A 10 18.57 -35.47 17.98
C SER A 10 18.72 -35.82 19.47
N CYS A 11 17.58 -35.74 20.15
CA CYS A 11 17.31 -36.09 21.55
C CYS A 11 17.92 -37.40 22.08
N THR A 12 18.23 -37.42 23.37
CA THR A 12 18.38 -38.64 24.18
C THR A 12 17.42 -38.63 25.37
N HIS A 13 16.73 -39.76 25.55
CA HIS A 13 15.93 -40.13 26.72
C HIS A 13 16.82 -40.63 27.87
N ALA A 14 16.39 -40.42 29.12
CA ALA A 14 16.77 -41.26 30.26
C ALA A 14 15.58 -41.52 31.20
N THR A 15 15.31 -42.81 31.36
CA THR A 15 14.56 -43.59 32.39
C THR A 15 15.08 -43.37 33.82
N ALA A 16 14.50 -43.80 34.96
CA ALA A 16 13.20 -44.26 35.49
C ALA A 16 13.51 -44.83 36.91
N VAL A 17 12.72 -44.56 37.98
CA VAL A 17 12.56 -45.38 39.23
C VAL A 17 11.25 -44.90 39.92
N GLN A 18 10.11 -45.60 39.89
CA GLN A 18 9.56 -46.69 40.78
C GLN A 18 9.39 -46.38 42.28
N ASP A 19 8.15 -46.27 42.78
CA ASP A 19 7.47 -47.31 43.59
C ASP A 19 6.04 -46.91 44.05
N GLY A 20 5.10 -47.88 44.02
CA GLY A 20 3.71 -47.81 44.55
C GLY A 20 3.60 -48.27 46.02
N PRO A 21 2.43 -48.74 46.57
CA PRO A 21 1.28 -49.30 45.86
C PRO A 21 -0.16 -49.06 46.42
N THR A 22 -1.15 -49.34 45.55
CA THR A 22 -2.46 -50.03 45.72
C THR A 22 -3.61 -49.52 46.64
N GLY A 23 -4.80 -49.43 46.03
CA GLY A 23 -6.11 -49.63 46.68
C GLY A 23 -7.32 -49.31 45.76
N LYS A 24 -8.01 -50.32 45.23
CA LYS A 24 -9.27 -50.22 44.44
C LYS A 24 -10.49 -50.45 45.35
N ALA A 25 -11.60 -49.69 45.16
CA ALA A 25 -12.97 -50.21 45.19
C ALA A 25 -14.05 -49.20 44.73
N ALA A 26 -14.91 -49.71 43.84
CA ALA A 26 -16.23 -49.38 43.26
C ALA A 26 -17.24 -48.36 43.89
N PRO A 27 -18.35 -48.00 43.17
CA PRO A 27 -19.07 -46.73 43.27
C PRO A 27 -20.44 -46.79 43.98
N GLU A 28 -20.93 -45.66 44.48
CA GLU A 28 -22.30 -45.52 45.00
C GLU A 28 -23.11 -44.44 44.28
N LYS A 29 -24.34 -44.83 43.90
CA LYS A 29 -25.45 -43.99 43.44
C LYS A 29 -26.22 -43.48 44.66
N SER A 30 -26.64 -42.21 44.67
CA SER A 30 -27.86 -41.85 45.40
C SER A 30 -28.50 -40.53 44.94
N HIS A 31 -29.67 -40.71 44.32
CA HIS A 31 -30.92 -39.97 44.53
C HIS A 31 -30.98 -38.43 44.48
N SER A 32 -31.59 -37.97 43.39
CA SER A 32 -32.33 -36.72 43.23
C SER A 32 -33.62 -36.67 44.06
N LYS A 33 -34.01 -35.46 44.51
CA LYS A 33 -35.40 -34.95 44.62
C LYS A 33 -35.40 -33.40 44.74
N PRO A 34 -36.52 -32.71 44.40
CA PRO A 34 -36.50 -31.49 43.60
C PRO A 34 -36.76 -30.20 44.40
N VAL A 35 -36.29 -29.06 43.91
CA VAL A 35 -36.68 -27.73 44.42
C VAL A 35 -37.07 -26.79 43.27
N ARG A 36 -38.39 -26.61 43.17
CA ARG A 36 -39.21 -25.45 42.75
C ARG A 36 -38.75 -24.53 41.61
N ASP A 37 -39.65 -24.48 40.62
CA ASP A 37 -39.79 -23.52 39.55
C ASP A 37 -39.53 -22.06 39.95
N ARG A 38 -38.62 -21.42 39.23
CA ARG A 38 -38.69 -19.98 38.95
C ARG A 38 -38.73 -19.78 37.44
N CYS A 39 -39.81 -19.14 37.02
CA CYS A 39 -40.12 -18.73 35.66
C CYS A 39 -38.92 -18.02 35.01
N VAL A 40 -38.31 -18.66 34.00
CA VAL A 40 -37.34 -18.01 33.11
C VAL A 40 -38.09 -17.65 31.84
N SER A 41 -38.27 -16.35 31.64
CA SER A 41 -38.79 -15.74 30.43
C SER A 41 -37.99 -16.20 29.21
N LYS A 42 -38.66 -16.83 28.26
CA LYS A 42 -38.12 -17.14 26.93
C LYS A 42 -37.96 -15.84 26.13
N THR A 43 -36.80 -15.22 26.21
CA THR A 43 -36.38 -14.27 25.18
C THR A 43 -35.61 -15.08 24.15
N LYS A 44 -36.27 -15.46 23.05
CA LYS A 44 -35.60 -15.96 21.84
C LYS A 44 -34.71 -14.83 21.33
N GLY A 45 -33.44 -14.84 21.73
CA GLY A 45 -32.42 -14.10 21.03
C GLY A 45 -32.25 -14.73 19.66
N TYR A 46 -32.60 -14.00 18.61
CA TYR A 46 -32.05 -14.24 17.28
C TYR A 46 -30.53 -14.04 17.41
N LEU A 47 -29.78 -15.11 17.64
CA LEU A 47 -28.37 -15.09 17.26
C LEU A 47 -28.40 -15.10 15.73
N GLU A 48 -28.29 -13.92 15.12
CA GLU A 48 -27.83 -13.85 13.74
C GLU A 48 -26.52 -14.62 13.67
N VAL A 49 -26.53 -15.71 12.91
CA VAL A 49 -25.30 -16.37 12.47
C VAL A 49 -24.65 -15.35 11.55
N VAL A 50 -23.81 -14.47 12.12
CA VAL A 50 -22.95 -13.60 11.33
C VAL A 50 -22.06 -14.55 10.54
N LYS A 51 -22.35 -14.70 9.25
CA LYS A 51 -21.52 -15.40 8.29
C LYS A 51 -20.10 -14.87 8.52
N ARG A 52 -19.15 -15.74 8.83
CA ARG A 52 -17.75 -15.33 9.04
C ARG A 52 -17.21 -14.93 7.69
N THR A 53 -17.38 -13.67 7.34
CA THR A 53 -16.95 -13.11 6.07
C THR A 53 -15.52 -12.63 6.24
N GLU A 54 -14.61 -13.15 5.42
CA GLU A 54 -13.23 -12.68 5.40
C GLU A 54 -13.24 -11.28 4.81
N ALA A 55 -12.62 -10.32 5.53
CA ALA A 55 -12.57 -8.94 5.05
C ALA A 55 -11.62 -8.84 3.86
N VAL A 56 -12.00 -8.03 2.86
CA VAL A 56 -11.18 -7.73 1.70
C VAL A 56 -10.50 -6.39 1.91
N VAL A 57 -9.22 -6.31 1.58
CA VAL A 57 -8.40 -5.10 1.68
C VAL A 57 -8.09 -4.61 0.29
N VAL A 58 -8.43 -3.35 0.02
CA VAL A 58 -8.22 -2.69 -1.27
C VAL A 58 -7.38 -1.42 -1.05
N ASP A 59 -6.13 -1.47 -1.51
CA ASP A 59 -5.21 -0.34 -1.58
C ASP A 59 -5.33 0.32 -2.96
N MET A 60 -5.97 1.50 -3.02
CA MET A 60 -6.16 2.27 -4.24
C MET A 60 -4.99 3.22 -4.47
N GLY A 61 -3.97 2.74 -5.19
CA GLY A 61 -2.87 3.58 -5.66
C GLY A 61 -3.18 4.26 -7.00
N THR A 62 -2.46 5.34 -7.32
CA THR A 62 -2.58 6.00 -8.64
C THR A 62 -2.03 5.16 -9.79
N GLY A 63 -1.00 4.34 -9.53
CA GLY A 63 -0.42 3.45 -10.53
C GLY A 63 -1.04 2.06 -10.49
N TYR A 64 -1.22 1.51 -9.28
CA TYR A 64 -1.71 0.14 -9.09
C TYR A 64 -2.68 0.03 -7.92
N PHE A 65 -3.76 -0.72 -8.13
CA PHE A 65 -4.66 -1.20 -7.09
C PHE A 65 -4.10 -2.52 -6.56
N LYS A 66 -4.03 -2.69 -5.25
CA LYS A 66 -3.59 -3.94 -4.61
C LYS A 66 -4.74 -4.47 -3.77
N CYS A 67 -5.12 -5.71 -4.02
CA CYS A 67 -6.30 -6.33 -3.42
C CYS A 67 -5.99 -7.72 -2.88
N GLY A 68 -6.72 -8.13 -1.85
CA GLY A 68 -6.60 -9.47 -1.27
C GLY A 68 -7.36 -9.59 0.04
N PHE A 69 -7.27 -10.76 0.68
CA PHE A 69 -7.97 -11.02 1.94
C PHE A 69 -7.16 -10.58 3.16
N ALA A 70 -7.86 -10.11 4.19
CA ALA A 70 -7.26 -9.76 5.46
C ALA A 70 -6.63 -10.97 6.15
N GLY A 71 -5.43 -10.80 6.71
CA GLY A 71 -4.64 -11.86 7.32
C GLY A 71 -3.64 -12.52 6.35
N GLU A 72 -3.74 -12.29 5.04
CA GLU A 72 -2.72 -12.71 4.09
C GLU A 72 -1.46 -11.83 4.20
N PRO A 73 -0.26 -12.40 4.01
CA PRO A 73 1.00 -11.65 4.12
C PRO A 73 1.29 -10.73 2.92
N TRP A 74 0.62 -10.95 1.78
CA TRP A 74 0.87 -10.23 0.51
C TRP A 74 -0.43 -10.02 -0.25
N PRO A 75 -0.56 -8.94 -1.04
CA PRO A 75 -1.75 -8.74 -1.86
C PRO A 75 -1.87 -9.87 -2.87
N SER A 76 -3.03 -10.52 -2.90
CA SER A 76 -3.29 -11.63 -3.82
C SER A 76 -3.37 -11.14 -5.27
N ARG A 77 -3.77 -9.88 -5.49
CA ARG A 77 -3.90 -9.25 -6.82
C ARG A 77 -3.31 -7.85 -6.85
N ILE A 78 -2.62 -7.53 -7.96
CA ILE A 78 -2.10 -6.20 -8.26
C ILE A 78 -2.54 -5.88 -9.69
N VAL A 79 -3.33 -4.83 -9.84
CA VAL A 79 -3.97 -4.44 -11.11
C VAL A 79 -3.58 -3.00 -11.42
N SER A 80 -3.25 -2.71 -12.69
CA SER A 80 -3.00 -1.34 -13.13
C SER A 80 -4.24 -0.47 -12.88
N SER A 81 -4.03 0.75 -12.38
CA SER A 81 -5.12 1.70 -12.13
C SER A 81 -5.59 2.39 -13.41
N VAL A 82 -4.87 2.18 -14.51
CA VAL A 82 -5.21 2.74 -15.80
C VAL A 82 -6.27 1.86 -16.45
N GLY A 83 -7.34 2.49 -16.94
CA GLY A 83 -8.36 1.87 -17.78
C GLY A 83 -8.33 2.44 -19.20
N ASN A 84 -9.13 1.85 -20.09
CA ASN A 84 -9.47 2.45 -21.38
C ASN A 84 -10.99 2.62 -21.46
N HIS A 85 -11.47 3.84 -21.72
CA HIS A 85 -12.85 4.02 -22.20
C HIS A 85 -12.81 4.07 -23.72
N PRO A 86 -13.49 3.15 -24.42
CA PRO A 86 -13.65 3.29 -25.85
C PRO A 86 -14.48 4.53 -26.16
N GLN A 87 -14.03 5.33 -27.14
CA GLN A 87 -14.89 6.33 -27.74
C GLN A 87 -15.92 5.59 -28.60
N GLU A 88 -17.21 5.90 -28.48
CA GLU A 88 -18.24 5.35 -29.36
C GLU A 88 -17.95 5.70 -30.83
N THR A 89 -17.20 4.85 -31.53
CA THR A 89 -17.18 4.81 -32.99
C THR A 89 -18.30 3.90 -33.47
N GLN A 90 -19.12 4.43 -34.37
CA GLN A 90 -20.34 3.79 -34.87
C GLN A 90 -20.13 2.32 -35.26
N GLY A 91 -20.72 1.38 -34.50
CA GLY A 91 -21.01 0.05 -35.02
C GLY A 91 -20.98 -1.12 -34.03
N GLU A 92 -20.05 -1.15 -33.07
CA GLU A 92 -19.89 -2.26 -32.12
C GLU A 92 -19.55 -1.73 -30.72
N PRO A 93 -20.07 -2.30 -29.62
CA PRO A 93 -19.65 -1.93 -28.27
C PRO A 93 -18.20 -2.41 -28.06
N GLU A 94 -17.24 -1.49 -28.13
CA GLU A 94 -15.85 -1.79 -27.75
C GLU A 94 -15.79 -2.08 -26.25
N GLU A 95 -15.01 -3.07 -25.85
CA GLU A 95 -14.91 -3.54 -24.46
C GLU A 95 -14.01 -2.62 -23.62
N THR A 96 -14.43 -2.29 -22.39
CA THR A 96 -13.59 -1.59 -21.40
C THR A 96 -12.45 -2.50 -20.96
N PHE A 97 -11.22 -2.17 -21.38
CA PHE A 97 -10.03 -2.91 -20.98
C PHE A 97 -9.44 -2.34 -19.68
N ILE A 98 -9.27 -3.20 -18.68
CA ILE A 98 -8.68 -2.87 -17.38
C ILE A 98 -7.51 -3.82 -17.10
N GLY A 99 -6.44 -3.30 -16.50
CA GLY A 99 -5.36 -4.14 -15.97
C GLY A 99 -4.44 -4.73 -17.04
N ARG A 100 -4.14 -6.03 -16.94
CA ARG A 100 -3.14 -6.70 -17.78
C ARG A 100 -3.54 -6.74 -19.26
N VAL A 101 -4.84 -6.68 -19.55
CA VAL A 101 -5.35 -6.71 -20.93
C VAL A 101 -4.89 -5.48 -21.74
N LEU A 102 -4.53 -4.38 -21.07
CA LEU A 102 -3.95 -3.18 -21.68
C LEU A 102 -2.46 -3.33 -22.04
N GLN A 103 -1.76 -4.32 -21.49
CA GLN A 103 -0.34 -4.55 -21.78
C GLN A 103 -0.14 -5.44 -23.01
N ASP A 104 -1.12 -6.28 -23.33
CA ASP A 104 -1.05 -7.27 -24.42
C ASP A 104 -1.66 -6.78 -25.74
N THR A 105 -2.29 -5.60 -25.75
CA THR A 105 -2.95 -5.05 -26.94
C THR A 105 -1.99 -4.18 -27.76
N CYS A 106 -1.71 -4.59 -29.00
CA CYS A 106 -0.94 -3.80 -29.99
C CYS A 106 -1.70 -2.56 -30.52
N VAL A 107 -2.84 -2.20 -29.94
CA VAL A 107 -3.70 -1.10 -30.37
C VAL A 107 -3.42 0.13 -29.50
N PRO A 108 -3.26 1.34 -30.07
CA PRO A 108 -3.18 2.56 -29.28
C PRO A 108 -4.52 2.80 -28.58
N LEU A 109 -4.57 2.56 -27.27
CA LEU A 109 -5.74 2.82 -26.44
C LEU A 109 -5.63 4.19 -25.77
N ASN A 110 -6.76 4.88 -25.63
CA ASN A 110 -6.84 6.14 -24.89
C ASN A 110 -6.88 5.82 -23.38
N LEU A 111 -5.70 5.70 -22.79
CA LEU A 111 -5.53 5.38 -21.40
C LEU A 111 -6.04 6.52 -20.49
N ILE A 112 -7.00 6.20 -19.63
CA ILE A 112 -7.55 7.11 -18.62
C ILE A 112 -7.02 6.68 -17.26
N SER A 113 -6.40 7.62 -16.55
CA SER A 113 -6.05 7.46 -15.14
C SER A 113 -7.18 8.05 -14.29
N PRO A 114 -7.97 7.22 -13.59
CA PRO A 114 -9.10 7.69 -12.79
C PRO A 114 -8.65 8.32 -11.47
N LEU A 115 -7.37 8.16 -11.11
CA LEU A 115 -6.73 8.84 -9.99
C LEU A 115 -5.64 9.77 -10.51
N THR A 116 -5.60 10.98 -9.98
CA THR A 116 -4.55 11.97 -10.25
C THR A 116 -4.00 12.46 -8.91
N HIS A 117 -2.68 12.34 -8.72
CA HIS A 117 -2.00 12.67 -7.46
C HIS A 117 -2.65 12.06 -6.20
N GLY A 118 -3.17 10.83 -6.31
CA GLY A 118 -3.84 10.12 -5.22
C GLY A 118 -5.31 10.49 -4.97
N VAL A 119 -5.87 11.43 -5.74
CA VAL A 119 -7.28 11.84 -5.65
C VAL A 119 -8.07 11.24 -6.80
N VAL A 120 -9.26 10.73 -6.53
CA VAL A 120 -10.17 10.19 -7.55
C VAL A 120 -10.78 11.34 -8.36
N VAL A 121 -10.49 11.37 -9.65
CA VAL A 121 -11.04 12.34 -10.61
C VAL A 121 -12.22 11.76 -11.38
N ASP A 122 -12.20 10.46 -11.66
CA ASP A 122 -13.28 9.74 -12.33
C ASP A 122 -13.77 8.58 -11.46
N TRP A 123 -14.93 8.76 -10.85
CA TRP A 123 -15.53 7.78 -9.95
C TRP A 123 -16.12 6.58 -10.69
N GLN A 124 -16.57 6.77 -11.94
CA GLN A 124 -17.15 5.68 -12.72
C GLN A 124 -16.03 4.69 -13.09
N SER A 125 -14.91 5.20 -13.61
CA SER A 125 -13.76 4.35 -13.93
C SER A 125 -13.19 3.64 -12.70
N VAL A 126 -13.18 4.26 -11.52
CA VAL A 126 -12.79 3.54 -10.28
C VAL A 126 -13.76 2.39 -9.99
N GLN A 127 -15.07 2.62 -10.13
CA GLN A 127 -16.08 1.59 -9.94
C GLN A 127 -15.89 0.44 -10.94
N ASP A 128 -15.67 0.73 -12.22
CA ASP A 128 -15.44 -0.29 -13.25
C ASP A 128 -14.18 -1.13 -12.95
N ILE A 129 -13.10 -0.49 -12.48
CA ILE A 129 -11.86 -1.17 -12.07
C ILE A 129 -12.11 -2.09 -10.86
N LEU A 130 -12.83 -1.62 -9.85
CA LEU A 130 -13.16 -2.43 -8.68
C LEU A 130 -14.08 -3.59 -9.03
N GLU A 131 -15.04 -3.38 -9.92
CA GLU A 131 -15.90 -4.45 -10.44
C GLU A 131 -15.08 -5.53 -11.16
N TYR A 132 -14.17 -5.13 -12.06
CA TYR A 132 -13.23 -6.03 -12.70
C TYR A 132 -12.37 -6.80 -11.69
N ILE A 133 -11.85 -6.12 -10.66
CA ILE A 133 -11.06 -6.76 -9.61
C ILE A 133 -11.89 -7.80 -8.85
N PHE A 134 -13.10 -7.47 -8.42
CA PHE A 134 -13.92 -8.38 -7.63
C PHE A 134 -14.42 -9.57 -8.45
N GLN A 135 -14.93 -9.33 -9.66
CA GLN A 135 -15.53 -10.38 -10.49
C GLN A 135 -14.48 -11.23 -11.22
N THR A 136 -13.49 -10.61 -11.84
CA THR A 136 -12.54 -11.30 -12.74
C THR A 136 -11.30 -11.78 -11.99
N GLU A 137 -10.64 -10.89 -11.24
CA GLU A 137 -9.34 -11.19 -10.63
C GLU A 137 -9.47 -11.98 -9.32
N MET A 138 -10.37 -11.55 -8.44
CA MET A 138 -10.61 -12.17 -7.12
C MET A 138 -11.72 -13.23 -7.14
N GLN A 139 -12.66 -13.16 -8.09
CA GLN A 139 -13.79 -14.08 -8.22
C GLN A 139 -14.66 -14.15 -6.94
N ILE A 140 -14.97 -12.97 -6.38
CA ILE A 140 -15.79 -12.82 -5.18
C ILE A 140 -17.05 -12.01 -5.43
N TRP A 141 -18.04 -12.20 -4.57
CA TRP A 141 -19.23 -11.36 -4.51
C TRP A 141 -19.03 -10.29 -3.43
N PRO A 142 -18.93 -8.99 -3.76
CA PRO A 142 -18.65 -7.95 -2.77
C PRO A 142 -19.70 -7.87 -1.65
N GLU A 143 -20.94 -8.26 -1.93
CA GLU A 143 -22.06 -8.38 -0.98
C GLU A 143 -21.79 -9.35 0.18
N ASP A 144 -20.88 -10.30 -0.01
CA ASP A 144 -20.51 -11.30 0.98
C ASP A 144 -19.29 -10.88 1.82
N HIS A 145 -18.68 -9.71 1.61
CA HIS A 145 -17.41 -9.37 2.25
C HIS A 145 -17.36 -7.93 2.77
N ALA A 146 -16.88 -7.76 4.01
CA ALA A 146 -16.53 -6.42 4.51
C ALA A 146 -15.30 -5.90 3.76
N VAL A 147 -15.26 -4.61 3.41
CA VAL A 147 -14.15 -4.04 2.63
C VAL A 147 -13.44 -2.91 3.37
N LEU A 148 -12.13 -3.07 3.59
CA LEU A 148 -11.24 -2.00 4.03
C LEU A 148 -10.66 -1.31 2.80
N LEU A 149 -10.92 -0.02 2.66
CA LEU A 149 -10.46 0.81 1.55
C LEU A 149 -9.38 1.78 2.04
N SER A 150 -8.23 1.82 1.36
CA SER A 150 -7.20 2.83 1.65
C SER A 150 -7.58 4.18 1.02
N VAL A 151 -7.43 5.28 1.75
CA VAL A 151 -7.65 6.64 1.22
C VAL A 151 -6.43 7.54 1.45
N PRO A 152 -6.20 8.58 0.62
CA PRO A 152 -5.04 9.46 0.78
C PRO A 152 -5.06 10.19 2.14
N PRO A 153 -3.90 10.55 2.71
CA PRO A 153 -3.79 11.12 4.06
C PRO A 153 -4.61 12.40 4.31
N LEU A 154 -4.87 13.17 3.26
CA LEU A 154 -5.62 14.42 3.32
C LEU A 154 -7.02 14.32 2.71
N CYS A 155 -7.56 13.11 2.56
CA CYS A 155 -8.90 12.85 2.01
C CYS A 155 -9.96 13.76 2.66
N SER A 156 -10.76 14.40 1.81
CA SER A 156 -11.80 15.34 2.22
C SER A 156 -13.02 14.59 2.77
N MET A 157 -13.84 15.28 3.55
CA MET A 157 -15.10 14.70 4.05
C MET A 157 -16.07 14.42 2.90
N ALA A 158 -16.02 15.18 1.81
CA ALA A 158 -16.85 14.94 0.63
C ALA A 158 -16.43 13.65 -0.09
N ASP A 159 -15.12 13.43 -0.26
CA ASP A 159 -14.63 12.21 -0.91
C ASP A 159 -14.89 10.98 -0.06
N LYS A 160 -14.74 11.07 1.26
CA LYS A 160 -15.13 9.99 2.19
C LYS A 160 -16.60 9.58 2.01
N LYS A 161 -17.51 10.53 1.78
CA LYS A 161 -18.92 10.21 1.49
C LYS A 161 -19.07 9.48 0.17
N LYS A 162 -18.41 9.96 -0.90
CA LYS A 162 -18.44 9.30 -2.21
C LYS A 162 -17.90 7.88 -2.19
N TYR A 163 -16.80 7.64 -1.48
CA TYR A 163 -16.32 6.27 -1.25
C TYR A 163 -17.36 5.40 -0.54
N THR A 164 -18.03 5.97 0.46
CA THR A 164 -19.05 5.26 1.24
C THR A 164 -20.29 4.93 0.37
N GLU A 165 -20.76 5.90 -0.42
CA GLU A 165 -21.85 5.75 -1.40
C GLU A 165 -21.51 4.67 -2.44
N MET A 166 -20.33 4.73 -3.05
CA MET A 166 -19.86 3.73 -4.03
C MET A 166 -19.87 2.32 -3.45
N MET A 167 -19.40 2.13 -2.22
CA MET A 167 -19.30 0.81 -1.60
C MET A 167 -20.68 0.25 -1.18
N PHE A 168 -21.57 1.07 -0.63
CA PHE A 168 -22.87 0.60 -0.16
C PHE A 168 -23.97 0.59 -1.24
N GLU A 169 -23.99 1.58 -2.13
CA GLU A 169 -25.00 1.71 -3.19
C GLU A 169 -24.55 1.04 -4.48
N GLY A 170 -23.26 1.12 -4.83
CA GLY A 170 -22.71 0.46 -6.02
C GLY A 170 -22.47 -1.03 -5.78
N PHE A 171 -21.62 -1.34 -4.79
CA PHE A 171 -21.17 -2.72 -4.53
C PHE A 171 -21.97 -3.47 -3.46
N HIS A 172 -22.94 -2.81 -2.82
CA HIS A 172 -23.84 -3.45 -1.84
C HIS A 172 -23.13 -4.15 -0.67
N VAL A 173 -21.93 -3.70 -0.30
CA VAL A 173 -21.11 -4.35 0.72
C VAL A 173 -21.80 -4.35 2.10
N PRO A 174 -21.62 -5.40 2.92
CA PRO A 174 -22.23 -5.48 4.24
C PRO A 174 -21.59 -4.51 5.25
N ALA A 175 -20.31 -4.20 5.08
CA ALA A 175 -19.58 -3.26 5.92
C ALA A 175 -18.36 -2.66 5.20
N VAL A 176 -17.99 -1.43 5.58
CA VAL A 176 -16.85 -0.72 5.02
C VAL A 176 -16.04 -0.02 6.13
N HIS A 177 -14.73 0.13 5.91
CA HIS A 177 -13.88 1.00 6.71
C HIS A 177 -12.90 1.75 5.80
N LEU A 178 -12.78 3.07 5.98
CA LEU A 178 -11.81 3.89 5.25
C LEU A 178 -10.61 4.16 6.14
N ALA A 179 -9.42 3.76 5.71
CA ALA A 179 -8.19 3.98 6.47
C ALA A 179 -7.16 4.77 5.66
N TYR A 180 -6.43 5.67 6.33
CA TYR A 180 -5.41 6.48 5.66
C TYR A 180 -4.22 5.62 5.23
N GLN A 181 -3.78 5.77 3.97
CA GLN A 181 -2.67 5.02 3.40
C GLN A 181 -1.42 5.03 4.29
N SER A 182 -1.00 6.21 4.75
CA SER A 182 0.19 6.32 5.60
C SER A 182 0.01 5.75 7.02
N GLN A 183 -1.22 5.70 7.54
CA GLN A 183 -1.51 5.04 8.81
C GLN A 183 -1.40 3.52 8.67
N LEU A 184 -1.95 2.97 7.59
CA LEU A 184 -1.79 1.55 7.26
C LEU A 184 -0.30 1.21 7.06
N SER A 185 0.41 2.01 6.28
CA SER A 185 1.85 1.86 6.09
C SER A 185 2.60 1.82 7.41
N MET A 186 2.25 2.66 8.40
CA MET A 186 2.86 2.61 9.72
C MET A 186 2.63 1.29 10.46
N TYR A 187 1.42 0.73 10.36
CA TYR A 187 1.07 -0.54 11.00
C TYR A 187 1.83 -1.73 10.41
N SER A 188 2.21 -1.68 9.13
CA SER A 188 3.06 -2.74 8.53
C SER A 188 4.47 -2.79 9.15
N TYR A 189 4.95 -1.68 9.69
CA TYR A 189 6.20 -1.61 10.46
C TYR A 189 6.03 -2.00 11.94
N GLY A 190 4.82 -2.32 12.39
CA GLY A 190 4.54 -2.62 13.80
C GLY A 190 4.72 -1.41 14.72
N LYS A 191 4.60 -0.19 14.19
CA LYS A 191 4.71 1.06 14.97
C LYS A 191 3.34 1.75 15.08
N THR A 192 3.23 2.62 16.07
CA THR A 192 2.05 3.50 16.27
C THR A 192 2.43 4.98 16.27
N SER A 193 3.72 5.29 16.25
CA SER A 193 4.26 6.64 16.13
C SER A 193 5.46 6.64 15.19
N GLY A 194 5.57 7.67 14.36
CA GLY A 194 6.65 7.80 13.38
C GLY A 194 6.31 8.83 12.30
N LEU A 195 7.31 9.15 11.49
CA LEU A 195 7.16 10.01 10.33
C LEU A 195 7.14 9.13 9.07
N VAL A 196 5.99 9.00 8.43
CA VAL A 196 5.86 8.19 7.22
C VAL A 196 6.21 9.06 6.01
N VAL A 197 7.26 8.69 5.30
CA VAL A 197 7.66 9.32 4.03
C VAL A 197 7.25 8.37 2.93
N GLU A 198 6.17 8.69 2.23
CA GLU A 198 5.54 7.83 1.24
C GLU A 198 5.70 8.45 -0.15
N SER A 199 6.34 7.73 -1.09
CA SER A 199 6.43 8.16 -2.49
C SER A 199 5.86 7.08 -3.40
N GLY A 200 4.66 7.34 -3.91
CA GLY A 200 3.88 6.42 -4.74
C GLY A 200 4.16 6.58 -6.23
N HIS A 201 3.16 6.31 -7.06
CA HIS A 201 3.23 6.53 -8.51
C HIS A 201 2.85 7.98 -8.87
N GLY A 202 1.78 8.54 -8.30
CA GLY A 202 1.29 9.89 -8.67
C GLY A 202 1.57 11.02 -7.68
N ALA A 203 1.88 10.73 -6.42
CA ALA A 203 2.12 11.74 -5.39
C ALA A 203 3.06 11.22 -4.30
N SER A 204 3.67 12.17 -3.58
CA SER A 204 4.49 11.89 -2.40
C SER A 204 3.96 12.65 -1.18
N HIS A 205 3.98 11.99 -0.02
CA HIS A 205 3.44 12.52 1.23
C HIS A 205 4.45 12.34 2.35
N VAL A 206 4.48 13.30 3.27
CA VAL A 206 5.15 13.16 4.56
C VAL A 206 4.11 13.31 5.66
N VAL A 207 3.86 12.23 6.37
CA VAL A 207 2.75 12.12 7.32
C VAL A 207 3.29 11.81 8.72
N PRO A 208 3.35 12.82 9.61
CA PRO A 208 3.66 12.59 11.01
C PRO A 208 2.45 11.97 11.73
N ILE A 209 2.69 10.83 12.38
CA ILE A 209 1.68 10.11 13.15
C ILE A 209 2.22 9.92 14.56
N TYR A 210 1.41 10.24 15.56
CA TYR A 210 1.75 10.13 16.96
C TYR A 210 0.65 9.39 17.72
N GLU A 211 1.00 8.28 18.37
CA GLU A 211 0.09 7.41 19.13
C GLU A 211 -1.18 7.02 18.34
N GLY A 212 -1.01 6.75 17.03
CA GLY A 212 -2.09 6.39 16.12
C GLY A 212 -2.84 7.56 15.49
N TYR A 213 -2.57 8.80 15.89
CA TYR A 213 -3.21 9.99 15.35
C TYR A 213 -2.37 10.65 14.26
N VAL A 214 -2.98 10.88 13.10
CA VAL A 214 -2.38 11.64 11.99
C VAL A 214 -2.41 13.14 12.30
N LEU A 215 -1.24 13.79 12.32
CA LEU A 215 -1.14 15.23 12.56
C LEU A 215 -1.39 16.02 11.26
N ARG A 216 -2.66 16.11 10.86
CA ARG A 216 -3.09 16.64 9.55
C ARG A 216 -2.61 18.06 9.23
N SER A 217 -2.47 18.93 10.24
CA SER A 217 -2.06 20.34 10.07
C SER A 217 -0.61 20.52 9.59
N ILE A 218 0.21 19.49 9.77
CA ILE A 218 1.64 19.51 9.45
C ILE A 218 2.04 18.48 8.40
N THR A 219 1.10 17.64 7.94
CA THR A 219 1.29 16.73 6.82
C THR A 219 1.72 17.48 5.57
N GLY A 220 2.83 17.05 4.97
CA GLY A 220 3.32 17.54 3.69
C GLY A 220 2.79 16.71 2.53
N SER A 221 2.45 17.35 1.42
CA SER A 221 2.03 16.71 0.17
C SER A 221 2.69 17.42 -1.00
N VAL A 222 3.18 16.65 -1.96
CA VAL A 222 3.76 17.15 -3.22
C VAL A 222 3.29 16.29 -4.39
N ASP A 223 3.13 16.94 -5.54
CA ASP A 223 2.45 16.37 -6.71
C ASP A 223 3.46 15.79 -7.71
N TYR A 224 4.58 15.29 -7.20
CA TYR A 224 5.57 14.53 -7.96
C TYR A 224 5.86 13.19 -7.29
N ALA A 225 6.00 12.15 -8.10
CA ALA A 225 6.39 10.81 -7.65
C ALA A 225 6.92 9.94 -8.80
N GLY A 226 6.57 8.66 -8.82
CA GLY A 226 7.11 7.67 -9.74
C GLY A 226 6.80 7.93 -11.22
N LEU A 227 5.62 8.47 -11.53
CA LEU A 227 5.20 8.82 -12.89
C LEU A 227 6.06 9.94 -13.46
N ASP A 228 6.31 10.99 -12.67
CA ASP A 228 7.12 12.13 -13.09
C ASP A 228 8.58 11.73 -13.32
N ILE A 229 9.12 10.84 -12.48
CA ILE A 229 10.44 10.24 -12.68
C ILE A 229 10.47 9.42 -13.98
N THR A 230 9.43 8.64 -14.28
CA THR A 230 9.33 7.88 -15.53
C THR A 230 9.31 8.83 -16.74
N ASN A 231 8.52 9.90 -16.69
CA ASN A 231 8.45 10.89 -17.78
C ASN A 231 9.78 11.64 -17.95
N TYR A 232 10.45 11.99 -16.85
CA TYR A 232 11.76 12.62 -16.90
C TYR A 232 12.84 11.68 -17.44
N LEU A 233 12.80 10.40 -17.07
CA LEU A 233 13.69 9.39 -17.64
C LEU A 233 13.49 9.23 -19.14
N MET A 234 12.23 9.22 -19.61
CA MET A 234 11.90 9.19 -21.03
C MET A 234 12.49 10.41 -21.76
N GLN A 235 12.38 11.61 -21.16
CA GLN A 235 12.99 12.82 -21.71
C GLN A 235 14.52 12.69 -21.82
N LEU A 236 15.19 12.25 -20.76
CA LEU A 236 16.65 12.07 -20.75
C LEU A 236 17.14 11.03 -21.78
N LEU A 237 16.39 9.94 -21.96
CA LEU A 237 16.67 8.94 -22.99
C LEU A 237 16.51 9.51 -24.40
N ASN A 238 15.48 10.32 -24.62
CA ASN A 238 15.24 10.96 -25.91
C ASN A 238 16.32 12.00 -26.25
N GLU A 239 16.77 12.77 -25.26
CA GLU A 239 17.91 13.68 -25.39
C GLU A 239 19.23 12.93 -25.70
N SER A 240 19.32 11.66 -25.30
CA SER A 240 20.47 10.78 -25.57
C SER A 240 20.41 10.08 -26.93
N GLY A 241 19.37 10.35 -27.73
CA GLY A 241 19.22 9.86 -29.11
C GLY A 241 18.21 8.74 -29.31
N TYR A 242 17.50 8.30 -28.27
CA TYR A 242 16.35 7.40 -28.40
C TYR A 242 15.08 8.18 -28.81
N THR A 243 14.03 7.46 -29.22
CA THR A 243 12.76 8.07 -29.65
C THR A 243 11.55 7.37 -29.03
N PHE A 244 11.49 7.38 -27.70
CA PHE A 244 10.35 6.85 -26.96
C PHE A 244 9.17 7.82 -26.97
N THR A 245 7.98 7.27 -27.14
CA THR A 245 6.70 8.01 -27.12
C THR A 245 5.91 7.72 -25.85
N GLU A 246 4.87 8.50 -25.58
CA GLU A 246 4.01 8.31 -24.40
C GLU A 246 3.35 6.92 -24.35
N TYR A 247 3.08 6.30 -25.50
CA TYR A 247 2.54 4.93 -25.58
C TYR A 247 3.52 3.88 -25.04
N GLN A 248 4.81 4.18 -25.00
CA GLN A 248 5.86 3.29 -24.48
C GLN A 248 6.23 3.58 -23.02
N ARG A 249 5.44 4.40 -22.31
CA ARG A 249 5.69 4.76 -20.91
C ARG A 249 5.85 3.55 -19.99
N ASN A 250 5.09 2.47 -20.21
CA ASN A 250 5.20 1.23 -19.42
C ASN A 250 6.60 0.59 -19.55
N ILE A 251 7.21 0.66 -20.73
CA ILE A 251 8.59 0.18 -20.96
C ILE A 251 9.58 1.03 -20.16
N ILE A 252 9.37 2.35 -20.13
CA ILE A 252 10.24 3.26 -19.36
C ILE A 252 10.06 3.06 -17.85
N GLU A 253 8.84 2.77 -17.39
CA GLU A 253 8.60 2.44 -15.98
C GLU A 253 9.32 1.16 -15.57
N ASP A 254 9.28 0.12 -16.41
CA ASP A 254 10.01 -1.12 -16.16
C ASP A 254 11.53 -0.95 -16.24
N LEU A 255 12.04 -0.18 -17.20
CA LEU A 255 13.45 0.23 -17.27
C LEU A 255 13.87 0.99 -16.01
N LYS A 256 13.03 1.91 -15.51
CA LYS A 256 13.27 2.61 -14.25
C LYS A 256 13.36 1.63 -13.08
N GLU A 257 12.43 0.69 -12.95
CA GLU A 257 12.45 -0.28 -11.85
C GLU A 257 13.65 -1.24 -11.92
N ARG A 258 14.10 -1.63 -13.12
CA ARG A 258 15.19 -2.60 -13.32
C ARG A 258 16.59 -1.99 -13.34
N CYS A 259 16.76 -0.79 -13.89
CA CYS A 259 18.08 -0.24 -14.22
C CYS A 259 18.46 0.99 -13.40
N CYS A 260 17.49 1.76 -12.89
CA CYS A 260 17.78 3.02 -12.21
C CYS A 260 18.14 2.84 -10.74
N TYR A 261 18.95 3.78 -10.23
CA TYR A 261 19.37 3.82 -8.84
C TYR A 261 19.49 5.28 -8.38
N THR A 262 19.41 5.51 -7.08
CA THR A 262 19.62 6.80 -6.45
C THR A 262 21.09 6.95 -6.10
N SER A 263 21.76 7.92 -6.73
CA SER A 263 23.16 8.24 -6.45
C SER A 263 23.35 8.74 -5.02
N LEU A 264 24.43 8.33 -4.35
CA LEU A 264 24.82 8.91 -3.05
C LEU A 264 25.58 10.24 -3.23
N ASP A 265 26.49 10.29 -4.19
CA ASP A 265 27.22 11.49 -4.63
C ASP A 265 27.18 11.57 -6.16
N LEU A 266 26.31 12.47 -6.64
CA LEU A 266 26.10 12.68 -8.06
C LEU A 266 27.38 13.05 -8.81
N THR A 267 28.28 13.82 -8.17
CA THR A 267 29.53 14.25 -8.77
C THR A 267 30.46 13.06 -8.96
N GLN A 268 30.50 12.16 -7.99
CA GLN A 268 31.29 10.94 -8.07
C GLN A 268 30.78 10.04 -9.21
N ASP A 269 29.48 9.81 -9.29
CA ASP A 269 28.90 8.93 -10.31
C ASP A 269 29.09 9.48 -11.73
N LEU A 270 28.95 10.79 -11.92
CA LEU A 270 29.23 11.45 -13.21
C LEU A 270 30.68 11.30 -13.66
N ASN A 271 31.63 11.19 -12.72
CA ASN A 271 33.06 11.02 -13.01
C ASN A 271 33.49 9.56 -13.21
N LEU A 272 32.60 8.58 -12.99
CA LEU A 272 32.90 7.19 -13.26
C LEU A 272 33.14 6.95 -14.77
N PRO A 273 33.98 5.96 -15.14
CA PRO A 273 34.11 5.55 -16.54
C PRO A 273 32.75 5.13 -17.12
N LEU A 274 32.46 5.50 -18.38
CA LEU A 274 31.17 5.22 -19.05
C LEU A 274 30.72 3.77 -18.92
N LYS A 275 31.64 2.80 -19.05
CA LYS A 275 31.35 1.37 -18.91
C LYS A 275 30.76 0.98 -17.54
N LYS A 276 31.04 1.74 -16.49
CA LYS A 276 30.48 1.52 -15.14
C LYS A 276 29.13 2.21 -14.94
N GLN A 277 28.85 3.27 -15.71
CA GLN A 277 27.57 3.96 -15.70
C GLN A 277 26.54 3.20 -16.54
N GLN A 278 26.97 2.56 -17.61
CA GLN A 278 26.10 1.89 -18.57
C GLN A 278 25.48 0.58 -18.05
N ALA A 279 24.24 0.34 -18.44
CA ALA A 279 23.57 -0.95 -18.36
C ALA A 279 22.73 -1.17 -19.62
N ASP A 280 22.69 -2.40 -20.09
CA ASP A 280 21.86 -2.78 -21.23
C ASP A 280 20.48 -3.24 -20.75
N TYR A 281 19.47 -2.81 -21.48
CA TYR A 281 18.07 -3.14 -21.25
C TYR A 281 17.48 -3.73 -22.53
N GLU A 282 16.87 -4.91 -22.42
CA GLU A 282 16.18 -5.55 -23.54
C GLU A 282 14.75 -5.03 -23.66
N LEU A 283 14.44 -4.43 -24.81
CA LEU A 283 13.10 -4.01 -25.19
C LEU A 283 12.22 -5.24 -25.50
N PRO A 284 10.87 -5.10 -25.49
CA PRO A 284 9.96 -6.21 -25.80
C PRO A 284 10.14 -6.81 -27.20
N ASP A 285 10.73 -6.07 -28.14
CA ASP A 285 11.04 -6.52 -29.49
C ASP A 285 12.42 -7.23 -29.60
N GLY A 286 13.14 -7.36 -28.48
CA GLY A 286 14.46 -7.97 -28.38
C GLY A 286 15.63 -7.02 -28.66
N HIS A 287 15.37 -5.75 -29.01
CA HIS A 287 16.44 -4.78 -29.22
C HIS A 287 17.06 -4.35 -27.88
N LEU A 288 18.39 -4.23 -27.84
CA LEU A 288 19.11 -3.74 -26.67
C LEU A 288 19.25 -2.22 -26.68
N VAL A 289 18.87 -1.60 -25.57
CA VAL A 289 19.02 -0.18 -25.28
C VAL A 289 20.08 -0.04 -24.18
N THR A 290 21.18 0.64 -24.49
CA THR A 290 22.20 0.96 -23.49
C THR A 290 21.84 2.28 -22.81
N VAL A 291 21.60 2.22 -21.50
CA VAL A 291 21.28 3.38 -20.65
C VAL A 291 22.50 3.74 -19.82
N GLY A 292 22.91 5.00 -19.79
CA GLY A 292 24.10 5.49 -19.09
C GLY A 292 23.75 6.27 -17.83
N LYS A 293 24.14 7.55 -17.81
CA LYS A 293 23.95 8.47 -16.68
C LYS A 293 22.48 8.73 -16.35
N GLU A 294 21.58 8.51 -17.31
CA GLU A 294 20.13 8.68 -17.17
C GLU A 294 19.58 7.80 -16.03
N ARG A 295 20.25 6.66 -15.75
CA ARG A 295 19.92 5.71 -14.69
C ARG A 295 19.87 6.33 -13.30
N PHE A 296 20.74 7.30 -13.02
CA PHE A 296 20.79 7.95 -11.71
C PHE A 296 20.37 9.42 -11.75
N LEU A 297 20.44 10.07 -12.91
CA LEU A 297 19.94 11.44 -13.06
C LEU A 297 18.42 11.53 -12.86
N CYS A 298 17.65 10.53 -13.28
CA CYS A 298 16.20 10.56 -13.11
C CYS A 298 15.79 10.59 -11.62
N ALA A 299 16.54 9.92 -10.75
CA ALA A 299 16.29 9.84 -9.31
C ALA A 299 16.46 11.19 -8.59
N GLU A 300 17.33 12.06 -9.11
CA GLU A 300 17.57 13.40 -8.55
C GLU A 300 16.31 14.25 -8.53
N ALA A 301 15.33 13.96 -9.38
CA ALA A 301 14.04 14.65 -9.40
C ALA A 301 13.30 14.60 -8.04
N LEU A 302 13.47 13.52 -7.26
CA LEU A 302 12.86 13.41 -5.91
C LEU A 302 13.53 14.35 -4.87
N PHE A 303 14.78 14.73 -5.10
CA PHE A 303 15.57 15.59 -4.24
C PHE A 303 15.56 17.05 -4.73
N LYS A 304 15.40 17.22 -6.05
CA LYS A 304 15.39 18.50 -6.75
C LYS A 304 14.26 18.55 -7.78
N PRO A 305 13.01 18.81 -7.35
CA PRO A 305 11.84 18.80 -8.24
C PRO A 305 11.87 19.87 -9.34
N SER A 306 12.77 20.86 -9.25
CA SER A 306 12.99 21.84 -10.33
C SER A 306 13.41 21.18 -11.64
N LEU A 307 13.98 19.97 -11.61
CA LEU A 307 14.31 19.17 -12.79
C LEU A 307 13.04 18.72 -13.55
N LEU A 308 11.91 18.62 -12.85
CA LEU A 308 10.58 18.33 -13.39
C LEU A 308 9.81 19.61 -13.74
N GLY A 309 10.42 20.78 -13.60
CA GLY A 309 9.73 22.08 -13.70
C GLY A 309 8.86 22.45 -12.48
N SER A 310 8.87 21.64 -11.41
CA SER A 310 8.12 21.92 -10.18
C SER A 310 8.87 22.87 -9.24
N GLN A 311 8.13 23.77 -8.60
CA GLN A 311 8.65 24.67 -7.55
C GLN A 311 8.43 24.10 -6.14
N GLN A 312 7.84 22.90 -6.03
CA GLN A 312 7.64 22.23 -4.74
C GLN A 312 8.99 21.78 -4.14
N PRO A 313 9.10 21.68 -2.80
CA PRO A 313 10.32 21.23 -2.14
C PRO A 313 10.63 19.77 -2.48
N GLY A 314 11.91 19.42 -2.51
CA GLY A 314 12.35 18.02 -2.56
C GLY A 314 11.91 17.23 -1.33
N LEU A 315 11.90 15.91 -1.43
CA LEU A 315 11.35 15.04 -0.41
C LEU A 315 12.06 15.17 0.96
N PRO A 316 13.40 15.33 1.05
CA PRO A 316 14.07 15.64 2.32
C PRO A 316 13.66 17.00 2.89
N GLN A 317 13.53 18.03 2.05
CA GLN A 317 13.09 19.37 2.47
C GLN A 317 11.65 19.38 2.96
N LEU A 318 10.77 18.65 2.29
CA LEU A 318 9.39 18.44 2.73
C LEU A 318 9.37 17.76 4.11
N THR A 319 10.21 16.75 4.29
CA THR A 319 10.32 16.00 5.54
C THR A 319 10.80 16.87 6.70
N LEU A 320 11.82 17.70 6.46
CA LEU A 320 12.29 18.67 7.43
C LEU A 320 11.19 19.68 7.78
N GLY A 321 10.50 20.22 6.78
CA GLY A 321 9.40 21.17 6.99
C GLY A 321 8.25 20.61 7.84
N CYS A 322 7.99 19.30 7.77
CA CYS A 322 7.04 18.63 8.66
C CYS A 322 7.59 18.49 10.10
N LEU A 323 8.87 18.14 10.24
CA LEU A 323 9.53 18.01 11.54
C LEU A 323 9.64 19.35 12.27
N GLU A 324 9.98 20.43 11.58
CA GLU A 324 10.10 21.78 12.16
C GLU A 324 8.76 22.32 12.69
N LYS A 325 7.64 21.90 12.09
CA LYS A 325 6.30 22.26 12.54
C LYS A 325 5.77 21.37 13.67
N CYS A 326 6.46 20.26 13.99
CA CYS A 326 6.08 19.39 15.10
C CYS A 326 6.49 20.01 16.43
N ASP A 327 5.68 19.80 17.47
CA ASP A 327 6.08 20.11 18.85
C ASP A 327 7.38 19.39 19.22
N ALA A 328 8.25 20.06 19.98
CA ALA A 328 9.60 19.59 20.26
C ALA A 328 9.66 18.17 20.89
N ASP A 329 8.69 17.82 21.73
CA ASP A 329 8.66 16.50 22.39
C ASP A 329 8.17 15.38 21.47
N ILE A 330 7.29 15.70 20.52
CA ILE A 330 6.86 14.78 19.47
C ILE A 330 8.01 14.61 18.47
N ASN A 331 8.63 15.71 18.03
CA ASN A 331 9.74 15.72 17.09
C ASN A 331 10.87 14.76 17.51
N LYS A 332 11.32 14.81 18.77
CA LYS A 332 12.37 13.91 19.31
C LYS A 332 12.04 12.42 19.11
N LYS A 333 10.76 12.06 19.12
CA LYS A 333 10.29 10.69 18.90
C LYS A 333 10.15 10.37 17.41
N LEU A 334 9.67 11.31 16.59
CA LEU A 334 9.44 11.11 15.16
C LEU A 334 10.75 11.06 14.35
N VAL A 335 11.75 11.88 14.69
CA VAL A 335 13.03 11.95 13.96
C VAL A 335 13.81 10.63 14.01
N ARG A 336 13.64 9.85 15.09
CA ARG A 336 14.20 8.50 15.27
C ARG A 336 13.35 7.39 14.65
N ASN A 337 12.24 7.75 14.00
CA ASN A 337 11.25 6.81 13.49
C ASN A 337 10.72 7.27 12.12
N VAL A 338 11.64 7.58 11.19
CA VAL A 338 11.27 7.91 9.81
C VAL A 338 11.09 6.60 9.03
N LEU A 339 9.92 6.39 8.43
CA LEU A 339 9.54 5.15 7.74
C LEU A 339 9.37 5.42 6.25
N LEU A 340 10.17 4.76 5.41
CA LEU A 340 10.05 4.89 3.95
C LEU A 340 8.99 3.94 3.40
N CYS A 341 8.05 4.48 2.62
CA CYS A 341 6.91 3.73 2.06
C CYS A 341 6.70 4.08 0.58
N GLY A 342 6.05 3.17 -0.16
CA GLY A 342 5.68 3.40 -1.56
C GLY A 342 6.75 2.98 -2.57
N GLY A 343 6.30 2.73 -3.79
CA GLY A 343 7.10 2.11 -4.86
C GLY A 343 8.32 2.95 -5.28
N SER A 344 8.22 4.27 -5.30
CA SER A 344 9.35 5.13 -5.74
C SER A 344 10.52 5.13 -4.75
N THR A 345 10.25 4.81 -3.48
CA THR A 345 11.32 4.61 -2.47
C THR A 345 12.04 3.27 -2.60
N MET A 346 11.62 2.39 -3.52
CA MET A 346 12.26 1.09 -3.78
C MET A 346 13.54 1.19 -4.58
N MET A 347 13.77 2.32 -5.25
CA MET A 347 14.96 2.53 -6.07
C MET A 347 16.23 2.28 -5.24
N GLU A 348 17.19 1.56 -5.83
CA GLU A 348 18.43 1.19 -5.15
C GLU A 348 19.17 2.43 -4.62
N GLY A 349 19.76 2.36 -3.42
CA GLY A 349 20.47 3.49 -2.81
C GLY A 349 19.58 4.61 -2.24
N PHE A 350 18.25 4.58 -2.48
CA PHE A 350 17.36 5.64 -2.00
C PHE A 350 17.39 5.84 -0.48
N PRO A 351 17.31 4.79 0.38
CA PRO A 351 17.37 4.97 1.83
C PRO A 351 18.66 5.64 2.31
N ASP A 352 19.81 5.25 1.74
CA ASP A 352 21.13 5.76 2.13
C ASP A 352 21.31 7.23 1.71
N ARG A 353 20.92 7.57 0.47
CA ARG A 353 20.91 8.96 0.01
C ARG A 353 19.97 9.82 0.84
N PHE A 354 18.76 9.34 1.10
CA PHE A 354 17.77 10.07 1.90
C PHE A 354 18.25 10.29 3.35
N GLN A 355 18.92 9.30 3.95
CA GLN A 355 19.58 9.44 5.25
C GLN A 355 20.71 10.46 5.23
N SER A 356 21.57 10.42 4.21
CA SER A 356 22.66 11.39 4.05
C SER A 356 22.12 12.82 3.95
N GLU A 357 21.09 13.05 3.13
CA GLU A 357 20.46 14.36 2.95
C GLU A 357 19.82 14.87 4.24
N LEU A 358 19.00 14.06 4.90
CA LEU A 358 18.37 14.47 6.15
C LEU A 358 19.37 14.70 7.28
N SER A 359 20.41 13.87 7.40
CA SER A 359 21.45 14.06 8.44
C SER A 359 22.27 15.33 8.21
N ARG A 360 22.48 15.69 6.94
CA ARG A 360 23.16 16.94 6.55
C ARG A 360 22.30 18.17 6.88
N MET A 361 20.99 18.07 6.67
CA MET A 361 20.04 19.15 6.95
C MET A 361 19.68 19.28 8.44
N TRP A 362 19.71 18.16 9.16
CA TRP A 362 19.39 18.07 10.58
C TRP A 362 20.60 17.50 11.36
N PRO A 363 21.48 18.36 11.91
CA PRO A 363 22.74 17.96 12.55
C PRO A 363 22.59 17.19 13.88
N SER A 364 21.45 16.58 14.15
CA SER A 364 21.25 15.71 15.32
C SER A 364 21.56 14.27 14.94
N ASP A 365 22.39 13.59 15.74
CA ASP A 365 22.78 12.17 15.59
C ASP A 365 21.62 11.16 15.77
N ASN A 366 20.37 11.63 15.67
CA ASN A 366 19.17 10.91 16.02
C ASN A 366 18.25 10.63 14.82
N VAL A 367 18.61 11.03 13.60
CA VAL A 367 17.82 10.69 12.42
C VAL A 367 17.98 9.19 12.14
N LEU A 368 16.90 8.43 12.29
CA LEU A 368 16.89 7.01 11.96
C LEU A 368 15.81 6.73 10.94
N ILE A 369 16.25 6.34 9.74
CA ILE A 369 15.39 5.90 8.66
C ILE A 369 15.27 4.38 8.67
N THR A 370 14.03 3.90 8.58
CA THR A 370 13.71 2.48 8.42
C THR A 370 13.07 2.28 7.06
N ALA A 371 13.62 1.35 6.28
CA ALA A 371 13.09 0.95 4.98
C ALA A 371 12.85 -0.56 4.98
N SER A 372 11.58 -0.98 4.99
CA SER A 372 11.22 -2.39 4.82
C SER A 372 11.51 -2.82 3.39
N PRO A 373 12.03 -4.05 3.15
CA PRO A 373 12.14 -4.62 1.81
C PRO A 373 10.78 -4.73 1.09
N GLN A 374 9.68 -4.68 1.83
CA GLN A 374 8.32 -4.91 1.34
C GLN A 374 7.54 -3.60 1.17
N ARG A 375 8.23 -2.46 1.27
CA ARG A 375 7.62 -1.13 1.39
C ARG A 375 6.80 -0.67 0.18
N LYS A 376 6.93 -1.32 -0.99
CA LYS A 376 6.05 -1.15 -2.17
C LYS A 376 4.59 -1.49 -1.86
N SER A 377 4.34 -2.38 -0.89
CA SER A 377 3.00 -2.85 -0.50
C SER A 377 2.67 -2.57 0.97
N SER A 378 3.39 -1.64 1.63
CA SER A 378 3.20 -1.33 3.07
C SER A 378 1.76 -0.97 3.42
N VAL A 379 1.09 -0.18 2.58
CA VAL A 379 -0.31 0.22 2.77
C VAL A 379 -1.20 -1.02 2.86
N TRP A 380 -1.11 -1.89 1.85
CA TRP A 380 -1.94 -3.09 1.80
C TRP A 380 -1.64 -4.05 2.95
N VAL A 381 -0.36 -4.30 3.26
CA VAL A 381 0.06 -5.18 4.37
C VAL A 381 -0.46 -4.65 5.70
N GLY A 382 -0.38 -3.34 5.92
CA GLY A 382 -0.95 -2.70 7.09
C GLY A 382 -2.47 -2.83 7.20
N GLY A 383 -3.18 -2.73 6.06
CA GLY A 383 -4.61 -2.97 5.97
C GLY A 383 -4.97 -4.42 6.29
N SER A 384 -4.21 -5.39 5.77
CA SER A 384 -4.37 -6.82 6.05
C SER A 384 -4.21 -7.13 7.55
N ILE A 385 -3.16 -6.58 8.17
CA ILE A 385 -2.94 -6.68 9.62
C ILE A 385 -4.12 -6.07 10.36
N LEU A 386 -4.47 -4.82 10.08
CA LEU A 386 -5.51 -4.08 10.80
C LEU A 386 -6.88 -4.78 10.73
N ALA A 387 -7.31 -5.17 9.53
CA ALA A 387 -8.59 -5.83 9.29
C ALA A 387 -8.68 -7.23 9.94
N SER A 388 -7.54 -7.90 10.15
CA SER A 388 -7.48 -9.20 10.83
C SER A 388 -7.60 -9.12 12.36
N LEU A 389 -7.46 -7.93 12.95
CA LEU A 389 -7.51 -7.77 14.41
C LEU A 389 -8.93 -7.95 14.96
N HIS A 390 -9.07 -8.71 16.05
CA HIS A 390 -10.38 -8.86 16.73
C HIS A 390 -10.90 -7.53 17.29
N SER A 391 -10.01 -6.68 17.80
CA SER A 391 -10.36 -5.35 18.30
C SER A 391 -10.88 -4.41 17.21
N PHE A 392 -10.48 -4.64 15.95
CA PHE A 392 -10.88 -3.83 14.80
C PHE A 392 -12.34 -4.05 14.39
N GLN A 393 -12.95 -5.19 14.75
CA GLN A 393 -14.31 -5.54 14.35
C GLN A 393 -15.37 -4.50 14.78
N LYS A 394 -15.08 -3.67 15.79
CA LYS A 394 -15.97 -2.60 16.26
C LYS A 394 -15.89 -1.31 15.42
N LEU A 395 -14.89 -1.19 14.55
CA LEU A 395 -14.61 0.01 13.75
C LEU A 395 -15.21 -0.07 12.34
N TRP A 396 -15.78 -1.22 11.96
CA TRP A 396 -16.58 -1.34 10.74
C TRP A 396 -17.81 -0.45 10.81
N VAL A 397 -18.11 0.22 9.69
CA VAL A 397 -19.41 0.83 9.45
C VAL A 397 -20.26 -0.18 8.72
N TYR A 398 -21.38 -0.56 9.31
CA TYR A 398 -22.29 -1.52 8.70
C TYR A 398 -23.30 -0.84 7.78
N ARG A 399 -23.77 -1.56 6.77
CA ARG A 399 -24.79 -1.07 5.83
C ARG A 399 -26.04 -0.54 6.53
N LYS A 400 -26.48 -1.17 7.61
CA LYS A 400 -27.60 -0.68 8.42
C LYS A 400 -27.35 0.72 9.00
N GLU A 401 -26.13 1.01 9.46
CA GLU A 401 -25.78 2.35 9.95
C GLU A 401 -25.80 3.38 8.80
N TYR A 402 -25.41 2.95 7.59
CA TYR A 402 -25.49 3.79 6.40
C TYR A 402 -26.94 4.08 5.99
N GLU A 403 -27.81 3.08 5.97
CA GLU A 403 -29.24 3.25 5.63
C GLU A 403 -29.98 4.17 6.62
N GLU A 404 -29.58 4.16 7.90
CA GLU A 404 -30.17 5.01 8.94
C GLU A 404 -29.63 6.46 8.94
N TRP A 405 -28.32 6.64 8.74
CA TRP A 405 -27.64 7.93 8.96
C TRP A 405 -27.02 8.53 7.69
N GLY A 406 -27.16 7.85 6.56
CA GLY A 406 -26.57 8.20 5.28
C GLY A 406 -25.04 8.14 5.27
N PRO A 407 -24.41 8.73 4.24
CA PRO A 407 -22.95 8.71 4.05
C PRO A 407 -22.13 9.31 5.18
N SER A 408 -22.74 10.15 6.02
CA SER A 408 -22.02 10.83 7.12
C SER A 408 -21.72 9.90 8.31
N CYS A 409 -22.28 8.68 8.34
CA CYS A 409 -21.97 7.68 9.37
C CYS A 409 -20.48 7.33 9.43
N ILE A 410 -19.78 7.40 8.28
CA ILE A 410 -18.36 7.05 8.14
C ILE A 410 -17.46 7.87 9.07
N PHE A 411 -17.82 9.14 9.32
CA PHE A 411 -17.03 10.06 10.13
C PHE A 411 -16.94 9.71 11.61
N LYS A 412 -17.87 8.88 12.11
CA LYS A 412 -17.85 8.45 13.51
C LYS A 412 -16.74 7.44 13.77
N LYS A 413 -16.30 6.71 12.73
CA LYS A 413 -15.38 5.57 12.84
C LYS A 413 -14.13 5.71 11.95
N CYS A 414 -14.10 6.63 10.98
CA CYS A 414 -13.03 6.77 9.98
C CYS A 414 -12.59 8.22 9.72
#